data_AF-A0A9R0J0J1-F1
#
_entry.id   AF-A0A9R0J0J1-F1
#
_cell.length_a   1.000
_cell.length_b   1.000
_cell.length_c   1.000
_cell.angle_alpha   90.00
_cell.angle_beta   90.00
_cell.angle_gamma   90.00
#
_symmetry.space_group_name_H-M   'P 1'
#
loop_
_entity.id
_entity.type
_entity.pdbx_description
1 polymer ?
#
loop_
_entity_poly.entity_id
_entity_poly.type
_entity_poly.pdbx_seq_one_letter_code
_entity_poly.pdbx_strand_id
1 'polypeptide(L)'
;MGPRWKGKGAEAKALAEPMSEIVLALQTCLTTSDCKGLLFGSRVLFKADTEQSELLNRACFGRASQKDKHWYELTLQEAFYLCYMLKCLKIEGGDGVVKTYEELWRLIISEIEMFPEFFKAYTHLRMNNWVVKSGSQYGVDYVAYRHHPALVHSEYAILVLSGRKDSGNSSGRLKLWSDLYGTIRLCGGVAKTLLVLHVLGNNNTNDTNSPVCLKNYDIETRTISRWIPEQTREKKTYTKSCNDTKTQ
;
A
#
# COMPACT_ATOMS: atom_id res chain seq x y z
N MET A 1 17.16 8.29 2.31
CA MET A 1 17.08 9.01 1.01
C MET A 1 15.77 9.77 0.97
N GLY A 2 15.73 10.96 0.37
CA GLY A 2 14.48 11.72 0.18
C GLY A 2 13.62 11.19 -0.98
N PRO A 3 12.42 11.75 -1.19
CA PRO A 3 11.54 11.41 -2.31
C PRO A 3 12.21 11.62 -3.67
N ARG A 4 11.84 10.80 -4.66
CA ARG A 4 12.34 10.94 -6.05
C ARG A 4 11.26 11.44 -6.99
N TRP A 5 11.25 12.73 -7.25
CA TRP A 5 10.30 13.41 -8.12
C TRP A 5 10.67 13.26 -9.61
N LYS A 6 9.67 13.09 -10.50
CA LYS A 6 9.83 12.81 -11.94
C LYS A 6 10.00 14.04 -12.84
N GLY A 7 10.03 15.24 -12.27
CA GLY A 7 10.17 16.48 -13.03
C GLY A 7 10.21 17.72 -12.14
N LYS A 8 10.59 18.86 -12.74
CA LYS A 8 10.55 20.17 -12.07
C LYS A 8 9.10 20.49 -11.69
N GLY A 9 8.88 20.91 -10.44
CA GLY A 9 7.56 21.28 -9.92
C GLY A 9 6.67 20.12 -9.47
N ALA A 10 7.06 18.86 -9.69
CA ALA A 10 6.26 17.71 -9.25
C ALA A 10 6.10 17.65 -7.71
N GLU A 11 7.16 18.03 -6.98
CA GLU A 11 7.12 18.17 -5.52
C GLU A 11 6.14 19.25 -5.07
N ALA A 12 6.25 20.45 -5.65
CA ALA A 12 5.36 21.57 -5.32
C ALA A 12 3.90 21.21 -5.60
N LYS A 13 3.61 20.53 -6.72
CA LYS A 13 2.26 20.04 -7.03
C LYS A 13 1.76 19.03 -6.00
N ALA A 14 2.59 18.07 -5.60
CA ALA A 14 2.21 17.08 -4.61
C ALA A 14 1.98 17.68 -3.21
N LEU A 15 2.73 18.74 -2.86
CA LEU A 15 2.54 19.48 -1.61
C LEU A 15 1.31 20.37 -1.62
N ALA A 16 0.97 20.96 -2.78
CA ALA A 16 -0.24 21.77 -2.96
C ALA A 16 -1.53 20.94 -2.90
N GLU A 17 -1.46 19.65 -3.23
CA GLU A 17 -2.60 18.73 -3.25
C GLU A 17 -2.25 17.46 -2.47
N PRO A 18 -2.22 17.49 -1.12
CA PRO A 18 -1.82 16.33 -0.34
C PRO A 18 -2.78 15.15 -0.52
N MET A 19 -2.23 13.93 -0.51
CA MET A 19 -3.00 12.70 -0.77
C MET A 19 -4.19 12.51 0.20
N SER A 20 -4.04 12.97 1.46
CA SER A 20 -5.11 12.95 2.45
C SER A 20 -6.34 13.77 2.02
N GLU A 21 -6.13 14.97 1.45
CA GLU A 21 -7.22 15.83 0.97
C GLU A 21 -7.88 15.24 -0.28
N ILE A 22 -7.09 14.67 -1.18
CA ILE A 22 -7.60 13.99 -2.38
C ILE A 22 -8.50 12.80 -2.00
N VAL A 23 -8.05 11.97 -1.05
CA VAL A 23 -8.84 10.81 -0.58
C VAL A 23 -10.10 11.25 0.17
N LEU A 24 -10.03 12.34 0.95
CA LEU A 24 -11.20 12.91 1.62
C LEU A 24 -12.21 13.45 0.60
N ALA A 25 -11.77 14.19 -0.40
CA ALA A 25 -12.63 14.69 -1.47
C ALA A 25 -13.31 13.55 -2.24
N LEU A 26 -12.56 12.48 -2.56
CA LEU A 26 -13.13 11.26 -3.14
C LEU A 26 -14.19 10.63 -2.23
N GLN A 27 -13.91 10.49 -0.94
CA GLN A 27 -14.85 9.91 0.02
C GLN A 27 -16.15 10.71 0.10
N THR A 28 -16.07 12.03 0.15
CA THR A 28 -17.25 12.91 0.17
C THR A 28 -18.03 12.78 -1.14
N CYS A 29 -17.36 12.89 -2.29
CA CYS A 29 -17.99 12.80 -3.62
C CYS A 29 -18.77 11.48 -3.81
N LEU A 30 -18.14 10.35 -3.48
CA LEU A 30 -18.78 9.04 -3.65
C LEU A 30 -19.92 8.80 -2.66
N THR A 31 -19.77 9.25 -1.41
CA THR A 31 -20.81 9.16 -0.38
C THR A 31 -22.06 9.96 -0.75
N THR A 32 -21.88 11.20 -1.22
CA THR A 32 -23.01 12.08 -1.61
C THR A 32 -23.80 11.52 -2.80
N SER A 33 -23.13 10.79 -3.69
CA SER A 33 -23.73 10.27 -4.92
C SER A 33 -24.35 8.86 -4.77
N ASP A 34 -24.34 8.29 -3.56
CA ASP A 34 -24.73 6.90 -3.27
C ASP A 34 -24.15 5.86 -4.25
N CYS A 35 -22.84 5.94 -4.47
CA CYS A 35 -22.14 5.18 -5.50
C CYS A 35 -22.21 3.66 -5.30
N LYS A 36 -22.39 2.94 -6.42
CA LYS A 36 -22.46 1.47 -6.45
C LYS A 36 -21.49 0.88 -7.46
N GLY A 37 -20.76 -0.16 -7.05
CA GLY A 37 -19.92 -0.99 -7.91
C GLY A 37 -20.51 -2.38 -8.12
N LEU A 38 -20.35 -2.93 -9.31
CA LEU A 38 -20.80 -4.27 -9.67
C LEU A 38 -19.67 -5.27 -9.48
N LEU A 39 -19.88 -6.30 -8.66
CA LEU A 39 -18.96 -7.40 -8.51
C LEU A 39 -19.01 -8.32 -9.74
N PHE A 40 -17.88 -8.46 -10.42
CA PHE A 40 -17.74 -9.30 -11.60
C PHE A 40 -16.46 -10.15 -11.49
N GLY A 41 -16.62 -11.43 -11.14
CA GLY A 41 -15.50 -12.31 -10.83
C GLY A 41 -14.65 -11.78 -9.68
N SER A 42 -13.33 -11.70 -9.88
CA SER A 42 -12.37 -11.16 -8.89
C SER A 42 -12.13 -9.65 -9.03
N ARG A 43 -13.08 -8.90 -9.61
CA ARG A 43 -12.99 -7.46 -9.85
C ARG A 43 -14.31 -6.77 -9.51
N VAL A 44 -14.24 -5.47 -9.23
CA VAL A 44 -15.43 -4.63 -9.09
C VAL A 44 -15.40 -3.56 -10.17
N LEU A 45 -16.46 -3.49 -10.95
CA LEU A 45 -16.66 -2.49 -11.99
C LEU A 45 -17.45 -1.32 -11.43
N PHE A 46 -16.93 -0.12 -11.56
CA PHE A 46 -17.57 1.10 -11.09
C PHE A 46 -17.76 2.06 -12.26
N LYS A 47 -19.00 2.53 -12.46
CA LYS A 47 -19.30 3.55 -13.46
C LYS A 47 -19.20 4.93 -12.80
N ALA A 48 -18.14 5.65 -13.10
CA ALA A 48 -17.82 6.96 -12.58
C ALA A 48 -18.27 8.06 -13.54
N ASP A 49 -18.79 9.17 -13.00
CA ASP A 49 -18.90 10.42 -13.75
C ASP A 49 -17.52 11.10 -13.94
N THR A 50 -17.50 12.30 -14.51
CA THR A 50 -16.23 13.01 -14.80
C THR A 50 -15.47 13.40 -13.53
N GLU A 51 -16.17 13.88 -12.51
CA GLU A 51 -15.57 14.33 -11.24
C GLU A 51 -15.04 13.12 -10.45
N GLN A 52 -15.87 12.07 -10.33
CA GLN A 52 -15.52 10.81 -9.69
C GLN A 52 -14.31 10.16 -10.38
N SER A 53 -14.27 10.18 -11.72
CA SER A 53 -13.15 9.65 -12.50
C SER A 53 -11.86 10.42 -12.21
N GLU A 54 -11.92 11.76 -12.15
CA GLU A 54 -10.77 12.58 -11.82
C GLU A 54 -10.24 12.26 -10.42
N LEU A 55 -11.13 12.19 -9.42
CA LEU A 55 -10.78 11.90 -8.04
C LEU A 55 -10.22 10.48 -7.88
N LEU A 56 -10.80 9.48 -8.55
CA LEU A 56 -10.27 8.10 -8.55
C LEU A 56 -8.86 8.03 -9.14
N ASN A 57 -8.63 8.73 -10.25
CA ASN A 57 -7.29 8.83 -10.86
C ASN A 57 -6.30 9.49 -9.91
N ARG A 58 -6.66 10.65 -9.34
CA ARG A 58 -5.80 11.41 -8.42
C ARG A 58 -5.48 10.62 -7.15
N ALA A 59 -6.48 9.97 -6.56
CA ALA A 59 -6.34 9.09 -5.39
C ALA A 59 -5.66 7.74 -5.71
N CYS A 60 -5.47 7.44 -7.00
CA CYS A 60 -4.89 6.20 -7.51
C CYS A 60 -5.67 4.94 -7.15
N PHE A 61 -7.00 4.98 -7.09
CA PHE A 61 -7.83 3.79 -6.93
C PHE A 61 -8.26 3.24 -8.29
N GLY A 62 -8.06 1.93 -8.48
CA GLY A 62 -8.47 1.22 -9.68
C GLY A 62 -7.74 1.64 -10.94
N ARG A 63 -8.31 1.26 -12.07
CA ARG A 63 -7.83 1.59 -13.41
C ARG A 63 -9.01 1.94 -14.31
N ALA A 64 -8.93 3.07 -14.98
CA ALA A 64 -9.89 3.43 -16.02
C ALA A 64 -9.78 2.45 -17.21
N SER A 65 -10.92 2.05 -17.76
CA SER A 65 -11.01 1.25 -18.97
C SER A 65 -10.48 2.03 -20.17
N GLN A 66 -9.76 1.34 -21.06
CA GLN A 66 -9.18 1.97 -22.25
C GLN A 66 -10.24 2.41 -23.27
N LYS A 67 -11.38 1.70 -23.32
CA LYS A 67 -12.44 1.94 -24.32
C LYS A 67 -13.44 2.98 -23.86
N ASP A 68 -13.70 3.05 -22.56
CA ASP A 68 -14.68 3.96 -21.98
C ASP A 68 -14.16 4.51 -20.65
N LYS A 69 -13.81 5.80 -20.63
CA LYS A 69 -13.19 6.45 -19.48
C LYS A 69 -14.10 6.53 -18.25
N HIS A 70 -15.40 6.24 -18.41
CA HIS A 70 -16.36 6.22 -17.31
C HIS A 70 -16.31 4.92 -16.50
N TRP A 71 -15.74 3.85 -17.04
CA TRP A 71 -15.66 2.57 -16.31
C TRP A 71 -14.31 2.41 -15.61
N TYR A 72 -14.37 2.16 -14.32
CA TYR A 72 -13.23 1.86 -13.46
C TYR A 72 -13.27 0.41 -13.03
N GLU A 73 -12.12 -0.25 -13.17
CA GLU A 73 -11.88 -1.57 -12.63
C GLU A 73 -11.11 -1.45 -11.32
N LEU A 74 -11.72 -1.90 -10.23
CA LEU A 74 -11.12 -1.97 -8.90
C LEU A 74 -10.68 -3.41 -8.60
N THR A 75 -9.53 -3.57 -7.95
CA THR A 75 -9.20 -4.84 -7.29
C THR A 75 -10.15 -5.09 -6.12
N LEU A 76 -10.30 -6.34 -5.68
CA LEU A 76 -11.11 -6.66 -4.49
C LEU A 76 -10.58 -5.92 -3.24
N GLN A 77 -9.26 -5.79 -3.09
CA GLN A 77 -8.65 -5.00 -2.01
C GLN A 77 -9.04 -3.52 -2.08
N GLU A 78 -8.95 -2.88 -3.26
CA GLU A 78 -9.33 -1.47 -3.42
C GLU A 78 -10.82 -1.26 -3.18
N ALA A 79 -11.67 -2.11 -3.78
CA ALA A 79 -13.12 -2.03 -3.64
C ALA A 79 -13.56 -2.24 -2.19
N PHE A 80 -13.00 -3.25 -1.51
CA PHE A 80 -13.30 -3.51 -0.11
C PHE A 80 -12.82 -2.37 0.80
N TYR A 81 -11.69 -1.71 0.47
CA TYR A 81 -11.25 -0.52 1.21
C TYR A 81 -12.22 0.67 1.05
N LEU A 82 -12.66 0.96 -0.18
CA LEU A 82 -13.64 2.03 -0.44
C LEU A 82 -14.98 1.76 0.26
N CYS A 83 -15.40 0.49 0.29
CA CYS A 83 -16.64 0.01 0.89
C CYS A 83 -16.59 -0.04 2.42
N TYR A 84 -15.60 -0.73 3.01
CA TYR A 84 -15.55 -1.00 4.44
C TYR A 84 -14.85 0.10 5.25
N MET A 85 -13.70 0.60 4.75
CA MET A 85 -12.89 1.58 5.48
C MET A 85 -13.38 3.01 5.25
N LEU A 86 -13.62 3.38 3.99
CA LEU A 86 -14.11 4.73 3.65
C LEU A 86 -15.63 4.85 3.66
N LYS A 87 -16.38 3.73 3.62
CA LYS A 87 -17.84 3.70 3.64
C LYS A 87 -18.49 4.57 2.56
N CYS A 88 -17.85 4.62 1.39
CA CYS A 88 -18.25 5.52 0.28
C CYS A 88 -18.67 4.79 -0.99
N LEU A 89 -18.56 3.45 -1.03
CA LEU A 89 -18.94 2.62 -2.17
C LEU A 89 -19.75 1.41 -1.70
N LYS A 90 -20.96 1.21 -2.24
CA LYS A 90 -21.73 -0.02 -2.07
C LYS A 90 -21.36 -1.02 -3.18
N ILE A 91 -21.37 -2.31 -2.88
CA ILE A 91 -21.02 -3.35 -3.86
C ILE A 91 -22.21 -4.27 -4.10
N GLU A 92 -22.67 -4.33 -5.35
CA GLU A 92 -23.77 -5.17 -5.81
C GLU A 92 -23.24 -6.48 -6.40
N GLY A 93 -23.93 -7.59 -6.11
CA GLY A 93 -23.68 -8.86 -6.78
C GLY A 93 -24.25 -8.90 -8.21
N GLY A 94 -24.01 -9.99 -8.92
CA GLY A 94 -24.60 -10.22 -10.26
C GLY A 94 -26.13 -10.32 -10.25
N ASP A 95 -26.73 -10.50 -9.07
CA ASP A 95 -28.17 -10.47 -8.80
C ASP A 95 -28.73 -9.05 -8.63
N GLY A 96 -27.89 -8.01 -8.68
CA GLY A 96 -28.27 -6.62 -8.44
C GLY A 96 -28.51 -6.29 -6.96
N VAL A 97 -28.20 -7.21 -6.04
CA VAL A 97 -28.39 -7.02 -4.60
C VAL A 97 -27.09 -6.51 -3.98
N VAL A 98 -27.18 -5.45 -3.19
CA VAL A 98 -26.05 -4.93 -2.40
C VAL A 98 -25.64 -5.96 -1.35
N LYS A 99 -24.38 -6.39 -1.39
CA LYS A 99 -23.81 -7.37 -0.46
C LYS A 99 -23.44 -6.71 0.86
N THR A 100 -23.65 -7.41 1.96
CA THR A 100 -23.18 -6.95 3.28
C THR A 100 -21.64 -7.04 3.37
N TYR A 101 -21.05 -6.38 4.37
CA TYR A 101 -19.60 -6.46 4.59
C TYR A 101 -19.16 -7.89 4.87
N GLU A 102 -19.97 -8.66 5.60
CA GLU A 102 -19.71 -10.05 5.98
C GLU A 102 -19.85 -11.01 4.78
N GLU A 103 -20.83 -10.79 3.91
CA GLU A 103 -20.97 -11.57 2.67
C GLU A 103 -19.79 -11.32 1.73
N LEU A 104 -19.45 -10.04 1.51
CA LEU A 104 -18.35 -9.66 0.65
C LEU A 104 -17.01 -10.15 1.21
N TRP A 105 -16.79 -10.03 2.51
CA TRP A 105 -15.60 -10.55 3.16
C TRP A 105 -15.44 -12.06 2.96
N ARG A 106 -16.50 -12.84 3.22
CA ARG A 106 -16.49 -14.29 3.02
C ARG A 106 -16.19 -14.69 1.58
N LEU A 107 -16.76 -13.97 0.62
CA LEU A 107 -16.48 -14.19 -0.80
C LEU A 107 -15.02 -13.90 -1.13
N ILE A 108 -14.44 -12.83 -0.59
CA ILE A 108 -13.05 -12.49 -0.91
C ILE A 108 -12.06 -13.46 -0.26
N ILE A 109 -12.26 -13.84 1.01
CA ILE A 109 -11.34 -14.78 1.68
C ILE A 109 -11.40 -16.19 1.10
N SER A 110 -12.51 -16.59 0.44
CA SER A 110 -12.58 -17.87 -0.28
C SER A 110 -11.82 -17.83 -1.61
N GLU A 111 -11.68 -16.65 -2.21
CA GLU A 111 -11.02 -16.46 -3.52
C GLU A 111 -9.53 -16.12 -3.39
N ILE A 112 -9.15 -15.37 -2.35
CA ILE A 112 -7.80 -14.85 -2.16
C ILE A 112 -7.18 -15.42 -0.89
N GLU A 113 -6.14 -16.22 -1.06
CA GLU A 113 -5.34 -16.73 0.05
C GLU A 113 -4.69 -15.59 0.84
N MET A 114 -4.64 -15.72 2.17
CA MET A 114 -4.05 -14.72 3.08
C MET A 114 -4.67 -13.31 2.93
N PHE A 115 -5.86 -13.18 2.35
CA PHE A 115 -6.50 -11.89 2.15
C PHE A 115 -6.54 -11.02 3.42
N PRO A 116 -6.86 -11.54 4.62
CA PRO A 116 -6.90 -10.72 5.82
C PRO A 116 -5.58 -10.00 6.10
N GLU A 117 -4.45 -10.70 5.98
CA GLU A 117 -3.12 -10.14 6.21
C GLU A 117 -2.74 -9.11 5.13
N PHE A 118 -2.96 -9.45 3.86
CA PHE A 118 -2.68 -8.53 2.75
C PHE A 118 -3.57 -7.29 2.78
N PHE A 119 -4.83 -7.43 3.18
CA PHE A 119 -5.77 -6.32 3.32
C PHE A 119 -5.45 -5.46 4.54
N LYS A 120 -5.03 -6.05 5.66
CA LYS A 120 -4.54 -5.30 6.83
C LYS A 120 -3.31 -4.46 6.47
N ALA A 121 -2.34 -5.04 5.76
CA ALA A 121 -1.16 -4.32 5.26
C ALA A 121 -1.54 -3.19 4.28
N TYR A 122 -2.42 -3.48 3.32
CA TYR A 122 -2.94 -2.47 2.37
C TYR A 122 -3.63 -1.31 3.10
N THR A 123 -4.53 -1.62 4.04
CA THR A 123 -5.26 -0.63 4.83
C THR A 123 -4.33 0.24 5.66
N HIS A 124 -3.32 -0.34 6.31
CA HIS A 124 -2.31 0.40 7.06
C HIS A 124 -1.55 1.38 6.18
N LEU A 125 -1.13 0.97 4.98
CA LEU A 125 -0.45 1.87 4.03
C LEU A 125 -1.36 3.01 3.57
N ARG A 126 -2.62 2.71 3.19
CA ARG A 126 -3.58 3.74 2.74
C ARG A 126 -3.94 4.73 3.84
N MET A 127 -4.12 4.25 5.09
CA MET A 127 -4.35 5.13 6.26
C MET A 127 -3.17 6.05 6.55
N ASN A 128 -1.95 5.65 6.18
CA ASN A 128 -0.76 6.50 6.23
C ASN A 128 -0.53 7.29 4.93
N ASN A 129 -1.59 7.51 4.13
CA ASN A 129 -1.60 8.30 2.90
C ASN A 129 -0.67 7.82 1.78
N TRP A 130 -0.24 6.55 1.83
CA TRP A 130 0.53 5.97 0.72
C TRP A 130 -0.38 5.63 -0.46
N VAL A 131 0.10 5.88 -1.68
CA VAL A 131 -0.45 5.24 -2.87
C VAL A 131 0.13 3.85 -2.98
N VAL A 132 -0.72 2.83 -2.92
CA VAL A 132 -0.33 1.43 -2.95
C VAL A 132 -0.67 0.84 -4.32
N LYS A 133 0.29 0.19 -4.96
CA LYS A 133 0.10 -0.54 -6.22
C LYS A 133 0.70 -1.93 -6.13
N SER A 134 0.30 -2.83 -7.04
CA SER A 134 0.87 -4.18 -7.14
C SER A 134 2.39 -4.12 -7.30
N GLY A 135 3.10 -4.94 -6.52
CA GLY A 135 4.55 -5.05 -6.54
C GLY A 135 5.11 -6.11 -7.48
N SER A 136 4.25 -6.81 -8.24
CA SER A 136 4.61 -8.01 -9.02
C SER A 136 5.78 -7.80 -9.97
N GLN A 137 5.88 -6.62 -10.60
CA GLN A 137 6.97 -6.24 -11.50
C GLN A 137 8.35 -6.18 -10.82
N TYR A 138 8.38 -6.07 -9.49
CA TYR A 138 9.59 -5.99 -8.68
C TYR A 138 9.79 -7.25 -7.82
N GLY A 139 8.97 -8.28 -8.04
CA GLY A 139 8.98 -9.49 -7.23
C GLY A 139 8.68 -9.19 -5.76
N VAL A 140 7.80 -8.25 -5.45
CA VAL A 140 7.31 -7.97 -4.09
C VAL A 140 5.78 -7.85 -4.10
N ASP A 141 5.16 -7.75 -2.94
CA ASP A 141 3.70 -7.78 -2.83
C ASP A 141 3.07 -6.44 -3.24
N TYR A 142 3.61 -5.36 -2.69
CA TYR A 142 3.20 -4.00 -3.03
C TYR A 142 4.38 -3.08 -3.33
N VAL A 143 4.09 -1.96 -3.96
CA VAL A 143 4.95 -0.78 -3.97
C VAL A 143 4.18 0.42 -3.45
N ALA A 144 4.86 1.27 -2.68
CA ALA A 144 4.27 2.48 -2.14
C ALA A 144 4.91 3.74 -2.72
N TYR A 145 4.06 4.69 -3.09
CA TYR A 145 4.42 6.01 -3.58
C TYR A 145 3.91 7.07 -2.60
N ARG A 146 4.70 8.14 -2.40
CA ARG A 146 4.27 9.29 -1.59
C ARG A 146 3.11 10.07 -2.21
N HIS A 147 2.96 9.97 -3.53
CA HIS A 147 1.92 10.64 -4.31
C HIS A 147 1.69 9.88 -5.62
N HIS A 148 0.91 10.43 -6.55
CA HIS A 148 0.58 9.85 -7.84
C HIS A 148 1.84 9.36 -8.60
N PRO A 149 1.84 8.13 -9.16
CA PRO A 149 3.01 7.57 -9.87
C PRO A 149 3.53 8.38 -11.06
N ALA A 150 2.77 9.36 -11.55
CA ALA A 150 3.22 10.32 -12.57
C ALA A 150 4.16 11.39 -12.00
N LEU A 151 4.05 11.72 -10.71
CA LEU A 151 4.81 12.79 -10.06
C LEU A 151 6.06 12.26 -9.34
N VAL A 152 5.97 11.07 -8.76
CA VAL A 152 7.03 10.51 -7.91
C VAL A 152 7.29 9.05 -8.24
N HIS A 153 8.52 8.59 -8.10
CA HIS A 153 8.84 7.16 -8.11
C HIS A 153 8.39 6.51 -6.80
N SER A 154 8.09 5.21 -6.85
CA SER A 154 7.85 4.44 -5.63
C SER A 154 9.10 4.46 -4.76
N GLU A 155 8.88 4.62 -3.46
CA GLU A 155 9.92 4.66 -2.44
C GLU A 155 10.16 3.27 -1.88
N TYR A 156 9.07 2.58 -1.54
CA TYR A 156 9.12 1.27 -0.93
C TYR A 156 8.72 0.17 -1.90
N ALA A 157 9.50 -0.91 -1.87
CA ALA A 157 9.12 -2.24 -2.31
C ALA A 157 8.72 -3.02 -1.06
N ILE A 158 7.52 -3.59 -1.04
CA ILE A 158 6.88 -4.04 0.20
C ILE A 158 6.66 -5.54 0.19
N LEU A 159 7.14 -6.21 1.23
CA LEU A 159 6.83 -7.60 1.52
C LEU A 159 5.90 -7.70 2.72
N VAL A 160 4.81 -8.45 2.58
CA VAL A 160 3.86 -8.75 3.64
C VAL A 160 4.18 -10.13 4.18
N LEU A 161 4.53 -10.22 5.46
CA LEU A 161 4.80 -11.47 6.15
C LEU A 161 3.69 -11.74 7.17
N SER A 162 3.09 -12.93 7.12
CA SER A 162 2.11 -13.34 8.14
C SER A 162 2.81 -13.99 9.34
N GLY A 163 2.45 -13.54 10.54
CA GLY A 163 2.92 -14.10 11.81
C GLY A 163 2.17 -15.36 12.27
N ARG A 164 1.21 -15.89 11.48
CA ARG A 164 0.49 -17.12 11.85
C ARG A 164 1.45 -18.31 11.89
N LYS A 165 1.63 -18.87 13.10
CA LYS A 165 2.49 -20.04 13.35
C LYS A 165 1.93 -21.33 12.77
N ASP A 166 0.60 -21.40 12.58
CA ASP A 166 -0.11 -22.65 12.32
C ASP A 166 -0.39 -22.90 10.83
N SER A 167 -0.19 -21.90 9.97
CA SER A 167 -0.11 -22.14 8.54
C SER A 167 1.32 -22.56 8.23
N GLY A 168 1.53 -23.81 7.79
CA GLY A 168 2.76 -24.24 7.11
C GLY A 168 3.13 -23.32 5.92
N ASN A 169 2.23 -22.42 5.55
CA ASN A 169 2.38 -21.32 4.60
C ASN A 169 2.55 -19.93 5.27
N SER A 170 3.38 -19.81 6.32
CA SER A 170 3.99 -18.51 6.62
C SER A 170 4.75 -18.11 5.37
N SER A 171 4.15 -17.20 4.56
CA SER A 171 4.64 -16.68 3.28
C SER A 171 6.13 -16.92 3.17
N GLY A 172 6.55 -17.99 2.47
CA GLY A 172 7.87 -18.65 2.61
C GLY A 172 9.10 -17.79 2.29
N ARG A 173 8.87 -16.50 2.10
CA ARG A 173 9.78 -15.45 1.70
C ARG A 173 10.62 -14.99 2.89
N LEU A 174 11.89 -14.68 2.62
CA LEU A 174 12.86 -14.19 3.61
C LEU A 174 13.18 -15.18 4.74
N LYS A 175 12.84 -16.47 4.59
CA LYS A 175 13.27 -17.52 5.52
C LYS A 175 14.75 -17.86 5.36
N LEU A 176 15.26 -17.76 4.14
CA LEU A 176 16.66 -17.98 3.79
C LEU A 176 17.36 -16.65 3.51
N TRP A 177 18.64 -16.57 3.88
CA TRP A 177 19.49 -15.42 3.56
C TRP A 177 19.56 -15.15 2.06
N SER A 178 19.53 -16.19 1.22
CA SER A 178 19.49 -16.07 -0.24
C SER A 178 18.30 -15.24 -0.73
N ASP A 179 17.11 -15.47 -0.16
CA ASP A 179 15.89 -14.78 -0.55
C ASP A 179 15.96 -13.31 -0.16
N LEU A 180 16.50 -13.04 1.02
CA LEU A 180 16.73 -11.68 1.50
C LEU A 180 17.72 -10.93 0.60
N TYR A 181 18.88 -11.53 0.31
CA TYR A 181 19.87 -10.91 -0.56
C TYR A 181 19.36 -10.71 -1.98
N GLY A 182 18.63 -11.68 -2.53
CA GLY A 182 17.97 -11.57 -3.83
C GLY A 182 16.97 -10.41 -3.86
N THR A 183 16.13 -10.31 -2.83
CA THR A 183 15.14 -9.23 -2.71
C THR A 183 15.82 -7.86 -2.58
N ILE A 184 16.85 -7.73 -1.73
CA ILE A 184 17.62 -6.49 -1.57
C ILE A 184 18.29 -6.09 -2.90
N ARG A 185 18.83 -7.06 -3.66
CA ARG A 185 19.44 -6.81 -4.96
C ARG A 185 18.42 -6.29 -5.97
N LEU A 186 17.26 -6.92 -6.06
CA LEU A 186 16.17 -6.49 -6.95
C LEU A 186 15.70 -5.07 -6.59
N CYS A 187 15.43 -4.81 -5.31
CA CYS A 187 15.00 -3.50 -4.82
C CYS A 187 16.06 -2.42 -5.09
N GLY A 188 17.32 -2.72 -4.77
CA GLY A 188 18.45 -1.81 -4.98
C GLY A 188 18.68 -1.45 -6.44
N GLY A 189 18.47 -2.39 -7.38
CA GLY A 189 18.62 -2.16 -8.82
C GLY A 189 17.64 -1.13 -9.39
N VAL A 190 16.46 -1.01 -8.78
CA VAL A 190 15.42 -0.01 -9.14
C VAL A 190 15.29 1.09 -8.09
N ALA A 191 16.32 1.22 -7.25
CA ALA A 191 16.47 2.17 -6.16
C ALA A 191 15.27 2.23 -5.18
N LYS A 192 14.62 1.10 -4.91
CA LYS A 192 13.56 1.01 -3.90
C LYS A 192 14.14 0.55 -2.57
N THR A 193 13.62 1.08 -1.48
CA THR A 193 13.92 0.59 -0.14
C THR A 193 13.00 -0.59 0.16
N LEU A 194 13.54 -1.70 0.67
CA LEU A 194 12.71 -2.83 1.06
C LEU A 194 12.02 -2.51 2.39
N LEU A 195 10.69 -2.57 2.42
CA LEU A 195 9.87 -2.43 3.61
C LEU A 195 9.16 -3.75 3.87
N VAL A 196 9.42 -4.35 5.02
CA VAL A 196 8.76 -5.57 5.47
C VAL A 196 7.65 -5.17 6.43
N LEU A 197 6.42 -5.59 6.12
CA LEU A 197 5.25 -5.44 6.98
C LEU A 197 4.94 -6.81 7.59
N HIS A 198 5.26 -6.98 8.86
CA HIS A 198 4.96 -8.20 9.59
C HIS A 198 3.58 -8.06 10.24
N VAL A 199 2.62 -8.84 9.74
CA VAL A 199 1.23 -8.82 10.18
C VAL A 199 1.06 -9.89 11.26
N LEU A 200 0.99 -9.42 12.50
CA LEU A 200 0.90 -10.24 13.70
C LEU A 200 -0.57 -10.49 14.02
N GLY A 201 -1.04 -11.72 13.84
CA GLY A 201 -2.39 -12.13 14.25
C GLY A 201 -2.41 -12.69 15.67
N ASN A 202 -3.43 -12.36 16.45
CA ASN A 202 -3.66 -13.00 17.75
C ASN A 202 -4.36 -14.36 17.55
N ASN A 203 -3.71 -15.45 17.95
CA ASN A 203 -4.15 -16.84 17.72
C ASN A 203 -5.47 -17.22 18.42
N ASN A 204 -6.08 -16.32 19.19
CA ASN A 204 -7.19 -16.63 20.09
C ASN A 204 -8.59 -16.50 19.46
N THR A 205 -8.72 -16.02 18.21
CA THR A 205 -10.03 -15.86 17.57
C THR A 205 -10.11 -16.64 16.26
N ASN A 206 -10.83 -17.76 16.29
CA ASN A 206 -11.15 -18.58 15.11
C ASN A 206 -12.09 -17.88 14.11
N ASP A 207 -12.63 -16.70 14.45
CA ASP A 207 -13.59 -15.99 13.62
C ASP A 207 -12.89 -15.11 12.57
N THR A 208 -12.31 -15.78 11.56
CA THR A 208 -11.75 -15.14 10.36
C THR A 208 -12.82 -14.83 9.30
N ASN A 209 -14.08 -15.20 9.56
CA ASN A 209 -15.20 -15.06 8.63
C ASN A 209 -15.85 -13.67 8.65
N SER A 210 -15.34 -12.75 9.47
CA SER A 210 -15.81 -11.38 9.57
C SER A 210 -14.66 -10.38 9.43
N PRO A 211 -14.86 -9.24 8.75
CA PRO A 211 -13.83 -8.20 8.64
C PRO A 211 -13.45 -7.57 9.99
N VAL A 212 -14.24 -7.81 11.05
CA VAL A 212 -13.91 -7.39 12.42
C VAL A 212 -12.59 -8.00 12.91
N CYS A 213 -12.19 -9.17 12.37
CA CYS A 213 -10.91 -9.81 12.70
C CYS A 213 -9.71 -8.89 12.43
N LEU A 214 -9.82 -7.90 11.52
CA LEU A 214 -8.78 -6.92 11.22
C LEU A 214 -8.30 -6.12 12.45
N LYS A 215 -9.13 -6.01 13.49
CA LYS A 215 -8.78 -5.36 14.76
C LYS A 215 -7.81 -6.19 15.60
N ASN A 216 -7.77 -7.50 15.38
CA ASN A 216 -6.91 -8.43 16.13
C ASN A 216 -5.52 -8.59 15.49
N TYR A 217 -5.28 -7.87 14.39
CA TYR A 217 -3.98 -7.84 13.74
C TYR A 217 -3.23 -6.56 14.07
N ASP A 218 -1.96 -6.72 14.39
CA ASP A 218 -1.00 -5.63 14.50
C ASP A 218 0.01 -5.66 13.34
N ILE A 219 0.61 -4.51 13.05
CA ILE A 219 1.64 -4.40 12.01
C ILE A 219 2.92 -3.90 12.64
N GLU A 220 3.96 -4.72 12.51
CA GLU A 220 5.33 -4.31 12.77
C GLU A 220 6.01 -3.98 11.43
N THR A 221 6.59 -2.78 11.34
CA THR A 221 7.25 -2.31 10.12
C THR A 221 8.76 -2.39 10.27
N ARG A 222 9.46 -2.97 9.28
CA ARG A 222 10.92 -3.05 9.27
C ARG A 222 11.45 -2.60 7.92
N THR A 223 12.31 -1.59 7.95
CA THR A 223 13.01 -1.12 6.76
C THR A 223 14.35 -1.84 6.63
N ILE A 224 14.58 -2.46 5.47
CA ILE A 224 15.84 -3.12 5.15
C ILE A 224 16.51 -2.33 4.03
N SER A 225 17.71 -1.84 4.31
CA SER A 225 18.53 -1.11 3.36
C SER A 225 19.87 -1.80 3.17
N ARG A 226 20.49 -1.56 2.01
CA ARG A 226 21.83 -2.07 1.74
C ARG A 226 22.81 -1.47 2.75
N TRP A 227 23.65 -2.31 3.34
CA TRP A 227 24.79 -1.83 4.10
C TRP A 227 25.78 -1.10 3.19
N ILE A 228 26.06 0.18 3.48
CA ILE A 228 26.99 1.02 2.71
C ILE A 228 28.23 1.25 3.57
N PRO A 229 29.37 0.59 3.27
CA PRO A 229 30.57 0.66 4.11
C PRO A 229 31.05 2.09 4.38
N GLU A 230 30.98 2.96 3.37
CA GLU A 230 31.39 4.37 3.47
C GLU A 230 30.57 5.15 4.51
N GLN A 231 29.28 4.85 4.65
CA GLN A 231 28.39 5.55 5.59
C GLN A 231 28.45 4.98 7.02
N THR A 232 29.00 3.78 7.19
CA THR A 232 29.09 3.07 8.48
C THR A 232 30.51 2.94 9.01
N ARG A 233 31.50 3.40 8.27
CA ARG A 233 32.88 3.52 8.74
C ARG A 233 32.97 4.66 9.77
N GLU A 234 33.70 4.43 10.86
CA GLU A 234 33.97 5.45 11.87
C GLU A 234 34.45 6.76 11.21
N LYS A 235 33.81 7.87 11.57
CA LYS A 235 34.30 9.20 11.17
C LYS A 235 35.59 9.45 11.95
N LYS A 236 36.72 9.64 11.25
CA LYS A 236 37.94 10.15 11.88
C LYS A 236 37.62 11.52 12.50
N THR A 237 37.60 11.59 13.83
CA THR A 237 37.68 12.85 14.57
C THR A 237 39.05 13.45 14.33
N TYR A 238 39.14 14.40 13.40
CA TYR A 238 40.30 15.30 13.38
C TYR A 238 40.13 16.26 14.55
N THR A 239 40.67 15.90 15.71
CA THR A 239 40.99 16.87 16.76
C THR A 239 41.97 17.88 16.15
N LYS A 240 41.49 19.09 15.88
CA LYS A 240 42.39 20.24 15.66
C LYS A 240 43.23 20.38 16.92
N SER A 241 44.51 20.04 16.83
CA SER A 241 45.52 20.48 17.78
C SER A 241 45.49 22.01 17.79
N CYS A 242 44.93 22.59 18.85
CA CYS A 242 45.10 24.00 19.16
C CYS A 242 46.31 24.08 20.10
N ASN A 243 47.46 24.44 19.55
CA ASN A 243 48.62 24.91 20.32
C ASN A 243 49.24 26.09 19.54
N ASP A 244 48.53 27.21 19.52
CA ASP A 244 49.16 28.53 19.38
C ASP A 244 49.26 29.13 20.79
N THR A 245 50.28 28.72 21.53
CA THR A 245 50.73 29.46 22.72
C THR A 245 51.61 30.61 22.23
N LYS A 246 50.99 31.77 22.03
CA LYS A 246 51.68 33.05 22.17
C LYS A 246 51.97 33.29 23.65
N THR A 247 53.23 33.38 24.02
CA THR A 247 53.62 34.11 25.24
C THR A 247 54.98 34.79 25.03
N GLN A 248 54.91 36.12 25.09
CA GLN A 248 55.95 37.16 25.28
C GLN A 248 57.06 37.31 24.23
#